data_AF-A0AAD5JYV6-F1
#
_entry.id   AF-A0AAD5JYV6-F1
#
_cell.length_a   1.000
_cell.length_b   1.000
_cell.length_c   1.000
_cell.angle_alpha   90.00
_cell.angle_beta   90.00
_cell.angle_gamma   90.00
#
_symmetry.space_group_name_H-M   'P 1'
#
loop_
_entity.id
_entity.type
_entity.pdbx_description
1 polymer ?
#
loop_
_entity_poly.entity_id
_entity_poly.type
_entity_poly.pdbx_seq_one_letter_code
_entity_poly.pdbx_strand_id
1 'polypeptide(L)'
;MVPTNESMISSRTALIEQIDKRVEELKSLSLWGDQIIDDRELPMSVNFGCVFEIFAQLEPVPSDVKLFQLLEYEKETENPQGISTIRPPPLKMSSVMYSPNCGLAMTSDDGVGTKLERYYSKAVSYATMAIILAIIQIFALIHQMEYTPTPSSVSNVSYWTIAMQSMMDGYLCLLHLTTAVVIETVFMPFATAAFFSFILVSVFGMRYLLLIWRIQRPESTRPSNNNNNDNPNTNRQEEQNTILPLANRPQTTPQPVSDPRHALLLFGLFLFYQTATRSAFVQSIIIGTLGFGFYSYWIPQIVRNIIRGCRRPLSRRYVIGMSITRLAIPLYFYGCPDNLIAHEPSPWIWALVAFVALQVLILFLQDILGPRFFVPEKYLPQTYNYHPILPAEDEENLQENGGKSSRHPRDCAICMLPVDTSPGGPPGLHVLGRAQYMLTPCQHLFHTDCLERVSIIILIY
;
A
#
# COMPACT_ATOMS: atom_id res chain seq x y z
N MET A 1 -4.29 -2.47 51.81
CA MET A 1 -3.58 -1.73 52.86
C MET A 1 -2.34 -1.13 52.24
N VAL A 2 -2.32 0.18 52.00
CA VAL A 2 -1.13 0.87 51.50
C VAL A 2 -0.12 0.94 52.66
N PRO A 3 1.16 0.59 52.46
CA PRO A 3 2.16 0.62 53.53
C PRO A 3 2.27 2.03 54.13
N THR A 4 2.37 2.11 55.46
CA THR A 4 2.55 3.39 56.16
C THR A 4 3.96 3.92 55.95
N ASN A 5 4.15 5.23 56.11
CA ASN A 5 5.46 5.85 55.89
C ASN A 5 6.55 5.24 56.80
N GLU A 6 6.19 4.87 58.04
CA GLU A 6 7.07 4.14 58.96
C GLU A 6 7.44 2.74 58.45
N SER A 7 6.49 1.99 57.89
CA SER A 7 6.80 0.66 57.37
C SER A 7 7.70 0.72 56.15
N MET A 8 7.52 1.73 55.29
CA MET A 8 8.39 2.01 54.15
C MET A 8 9.81 2.43 54.57
N ILE A 9 9.92 3.30 55.58
CA ILE A 9 11.22 3.73 56.13
C ILE A 9 11.94 2.52 56.74
N SER A 10 11.25 1.74 57.59
CA SER A 10 11.83 0.54 58.22
C SER A 10 12.32 -0.47 57.19
N SER A 11 11.50 -0.73 56.16
CA SER A 11 11.84 -1.64 55.05
C SER A 11 13.05 -1.13 54.25
N ARG A 12 13.14 0.18 54.02
CA ARG A 12 14.29 0.82 53.37
C ARG A 12 15.57 0.65 54.19
N THR A 13 15.53 0.88 55.50
CA THR A 13 16.71 0.68 56.38
C THR A 13 17.18 -0.77 56.38
N ALA A 14 16.26 -1.73 56.50
CA ALA A 14 16.60 -3.15 56.48
C ALA A 14 17.21 -3.58 55.14
N LEU A 15 16.67 -3.09 54.02
CA LEU A 15 17.21 -3.35 52.69
C LEU A 15 18.61 -2.76 52.50
N ILE A 16 18.83 -1.51 52.93
CA ILE A 16 20.15 -0.85 52.85
C ILE A 16 21.19 -1.62 53.67
N GLU A 17 20.86 -2.00 54.90
CA GLU A 17 21.76 -2.78 55.77
C GLU A 17 22.14 -4.13 55.13
N GLN A 18 21.16 -4.80 54.51
CA GLN A 18 21.39 -6.08 53.85
C GLN A 18 22.22 -5.94 52.56
N ILE A 19 22.03 -4.85 51.81
CA ILE A 19 22.85 -4.50 50.64
C ILE A 19 24.29 -4.21 51.08
N ASP A 20 24.49 -3.37 52.09
CA ASP A 20 25.82 -3.01 52.60
C ASP A 20 26.58 -4.25 53.09
N LYS A 21 25.90 -5.14 53.83
CA LYS A 21 26.48 -6.41 54.26
C LYS A 21 26.91 -7.28 53.08
N ARG A 22 26.10 -7.34 52.01
CA ARG A 22 26.45 -8.08 50.78
C ARG A 22 27.61 -7.45 50.02
N VAL A 23 27.70 -6.11 50.00
CA VAL A 23 28.83 -5.39 49.42
C VAL A 23 30.11 -5.70 50.18
N GLU A 24 30.05 -5.75 51.51
CA GLU A 24 31.20 -6.11 52.37
C GLU A 24 31.63 -7.57 52.16
N GLU A 25 30.69 -8.52 52.09
CA GLU A 25 30.96 -9.93 51.77
C GLU A 25 31.63 -10.07 50.38
N LEU A 26 31.13 -9.37 49.36
CA LEU A 26 31.72 -9.40 48.01
C LEU A 26 33.12 -8.77 47.96
N LYS A 27 33.36 -7.68 48.70
CA LYS A 27 34.71 -7.10 48.85
C LYS A 27 35.65 -8.07 49.54
N SER A 28 35.16 -8.78 50.56
CA SER A 28 35.96 -9.78 51.26
C SER A 28 36.35 -10.93 50.32
N LEU A 29 35.43 -11.43 49.49
CA LEU A 29 35.69 -12.49 48.51
C LEU A 29 36.65 -12.06 47.39
N SER A 30 36.55 -10.80 46.93
CA SER A 30 37.49 -10.20 45.97
C SER A 30 38.94 -10.21 46.47
N LEU A 31 39.15 -10.05 47.79
CA LEU A 31 40.47 -10.11 48.42
C LEU A 31 41.09 -11.52 48.47
N TRP A 32 40.30 -12.59 48.31
CA TRP A 32 40.81 -13.98 48.22
C TRP A 32 41.05 -14.45 46.77
N GLY A 33 40.72 -13.63 45.78
CA GLY A 33 40.85 -13.96 44.35
C GLY A 33 42.28 -13.99 43.79
N ASP A 34 43.30 -13.73 44.61
CA ASP A 34 44.73 -13.76 44.20
C ASP A 34 45.40 -15.12 44.49
N GLN A 35 44.64 -16.13 44.94
CA GLN A 35 45.12 -17.51 44.98
C GLN A 35 44.86 -18.22 43.66
N ILE A 36 45.94 -18.42 42.91
CA ILE A 36 46.05 -19.27 41.72
C ILE A 36 45.42 -20.64 42.02
N ILE A 37 44.25 -20.92 41.44
CA ILE A 37 43.62 -22.24 41.46
C ILE A 37 44.18 -23.04 40.28
N ASP A 38 44.75 -24.20 40.58
CA ASP A 38 45.30 -25.17 39.62
C ASP A 38 44.15 -25.87 38.86
N ASP A 39 44.05 -25.61 37.56
CA ASP A 39 43.00 -26.04 36.61
C ASP A 39 43.08 -27.54 36.26
N ARG A 40 42.99 -28.48 37.22
CA ARG A 40 43.07 -29.91 36.85
C ARG A 40 41.98 -30.87 37.25
N GLU A 41 41.08 -30.56 38.17
CA GLU A 41 40.06 -31.56 38.55
C GLU A 41 38.72 -30.93 38.87
N LEU A 42 37.92 -30.62 37.85
CA LEU A 42 36.45 -30.73 37.84
C LEU A 42 35.97 -30.31 36.44
N PRO A 43 35.20 -31.14 35.70
CA PRO A 43 34.46 -30.64 34.55
C PRO A 43 33.24 -29.88 35.11
N MET A 44 33.46 -28.69 35.66
CA MET A 44 32.37 -27.75 35.82
C MET A 44 31.96 -27.36 34.41
N SER A 45 30.82 -27.90 33.97
CA SER A 45 30.05 -27.28 32.89
C SER A 45 29.64 -25.89 33.40
N VAL A 46 30.53 -24.91 33.27
CA VAL A 46 30.22 -23.52 33.55
C VAL A 46 29.19 -23.14 32.50
N ASN A 47 27.93 -23.09 32.93
CA ASN A 47 26.84 -22.66 32.08
C ASN A 47 27.17 -21.21 31.70
N PHE A 48 27.52 -20.96 30.43
CA PHE A 48 27.81 -19.63 29.88
C PHE A 48 26.52 -18.78 29.77
N GLY A 49 25.78 -18.64 30.87
CA GLY A 49 24.59 -17.82 30.95
C GLY A 49 24.76 -16.82 32.08
N CYS A 50 24.81 -15.52 31.77
CA CYS A 50 24.79 -14.48 32.79
C CYS A 50 23.39 -14.44 33.43
N VAL A 51 23.31 -14.62 34.75
CA VAL A 51 22.08 -14.42 35.52
C VAL A 51 22.01 -12.95 35.87
N PHE A 52 20.89 -12.30 35.58
CA PHE A 52 20.67 -10.88 35.87
C PHE A 52 19.57 -10.70 36.92
N GLU A 53 19.87 -9.97 37.98
CA GLU A 53 18.93 -9.48 38.97
C GLU A 53 18.58 -8.02 38.65
N ILE A 54 17.28 -7.70 38.58
CA ILE A 54 16.79 -6.35 38.24
C ILE A 54 16.21 -5.72 39.50
N PHE A 55 16.79 -4.60 39.93
CA PHE A 55 16.25 -3.71 40.94
C PHE A 55 15.65 -2.51 40.23
N ALA A 56 14.36 -2.26 40.42
CA ALA A 56 13.67 -1.14 39.80
C ALA A 56 12.87 -0.36 40.84
N GLN A 57 12.98 0.97 40.80
CA GLN A 57 12.27 1.88 41.68
C GLN A 57 11.59 2.96 40.84
N LEU A 58 10.31 3.22 41.14
CA LEU A 58 9.59 4.36 40.57
C LEU A 58 10.00 5.64 41.29
N GLU A 59 10.21 6.71 40.52
CA GLU A 59 10.43 8.04 41.09
C GLU A 59 9.17 8.54 41.82
N PRO A 60 9.35 9.31 42.92
CA PRO A 60 8.23 9.91 43.61
C PRO A 60 7.49 10.89 42.68
N VAL A 61 6.16 10.95 42.86
CA VAL A 61 5.31 11.93 42.17
C VAL A 61 5.83 13.34 42.47
N PRO A 62 5.89 14.24 41.47
CA PRO A 62 6.38 15.60 41.69
C PRO A 62 5.52 16.35 42.72
N SER A 63 6.18 17.26 43.45
CA SER A 63 5.64 17.89 44.67
C SER A 63 4.50 18.88 44.43
N ASP A 64 4.24 19.23 43.17
CA ASP A 64 3.12 20.05 42.72
C ASP A 64 1.78 19.29 42.75
N VAL A 65 1.80 17.95 42.68
CA VAL A 65 0.60 17.12 42.65
C VAL A 65 0.19 16.72 44.07
N LYS A 66 -1.02 17.13 44.49
CA LYS A 66 -1.58 16.73 45.79
C LYS A 66 -2.13 15.31 45.72
N LEU A 67 -2.02 14.56 46.82
CA LEU A 67 -2.54 13.19 46.93
C LEU A 67 -4.02 13.08 46.55
N PHE A 68 -4.86 14.04 46.96
CA PHE A 68 -6.29 14.04 46.61
C PHE A 68 -6.51 14.08 45.09
N GLN A 69 -5.75 14.90 44.37
CA GLN A 69 -5.85 15.02 42.92
C GLN A 69 -5.37 13.74 42.21
N LEU A 70 -4.35 13.09 42.76
CA LEU A 70 -3.85 11.81 42.26
C LEU A 70 -4.91 10.70 42.44
N LEU A 71 -5.53 10.63 43.62
CA LEU A 71 -6.59 9.65 43.91
C LEU A 71 -7.82 9.83 43.02
N GLU A 72 -8.20 11.08 42.76
CA GLU A 72 -9.29 11.39 41.81
C GLU A 72 -8.94 10.94 40.39
N TYR A 73 -7.70 11.20 39.95
CA TYR A 73 -7.19 10.71 38.66
C TYR A 73 -7.17 9.18 38.56
N GLU A 74 -6.73 8.46 39.61
CA GLU A 74 -6.69 6.99 39.64
C GLU A 74 -8.09 6.41 39.56
N LYS A 75 -9.04 6.97 40.32
CA LYS A 75 -10.44 6.54 40.33
C LYS A 75 -11.10 6.72 38.95
N GLU A 76 -10.86 7.85 38.31
CA GLU A 76 -11.36 8.12 36.96
C GLU A 76 -10.70 7.22 35.91
N THR A 77 -9.42 6.87 36.10
CA THR A 77 -8.70 5.98 35.18
C THR A 77 -9.23 4.54 35.27
N GLU A 78 -9.59 4.08 36.46
CA GLU A 78 -10.15 2.74 36.69
C GLU A 78 -11.60 2.66 36.19
N ASN A 79 -12.40 3.70 36.43
CA ASN A 79 -13.81 3.79 36.05
C ASN A 79 -14.10 5.12 35.33
N PRO A 80 -13.93 5.20 34.00
CA PRO A 80 -14.07 6.44 33.26
C PRO A 80 -15.51 6.98 33.29
N GLN A 81 -15.73 8.11 33.98
CA GLN A 81 -17.01 8.83 34.03
C GLN A 81 -17.02 10.06 33.11
N GLY A 82 -15.88 10.45 32.54
CA GLY A 82 -15.70 11.60 31.67
C GLY A 82 -15.39 12.90 32.41
N ILE A 83 -14.94 12.84 33.66
CA ILE A 83 -14.56 14.05 34.42
C ILE A 83 -13.16 14.52 34.04
N SER A 84 -12.95 15.84 34.03
CA SER A 84 -11.64 16.43 33.74
C SER A 84 -10.76 16.36 34.99
N THR A 85 -9.71 15.56 34.95
CA THR A 85 -8.75 15.39 36.05
C THR A 85 -7.42 16.10 35.77
N ILE A 86 -6.43 15.96 36.68
CA ILE A 86 -5.08 16.50 36.47
C ILE A 86 -4.41 15.85 35.25
N ARG A 87 -3.39 16.53 34.70
CA ARG A 87 -2.53 15.88 33.71
C ARG A 87 -1.79 14.71 34.38
N PRO A 88 -1.76 13.54 33.73
CA PRO A 88 -1.07 12.37 34.25
C PRO A 88 0.40 12.68 34.53
N PRO A 89 0.89 12.48 35.77
CA PRO A 89 2.29 12.70 36.09
C PRO A 89 3.18 11.69 35.33
N PRO A 90 4.41 12.07 34.97
CA PRO A 90 5.32 11.16 34.28
C PRO A 90 5.69 9.99 35.20
N LEU A 91 5.51 8.77 34.70
CA LEU A 91 5.99 7.55 35.37
C LEU A 91 7.44 7.34 34.98
N LYS A 92 8.37 7.75 35.85
CA LYS A 92 9.80 7.52 35.69
C LYS A 92 10.25 6.38 36.59
N MET A 93 11.09 5.50 36.04
CA MET A 93 11.63 4.35 36.73
C MET A 93 13.16 4.35 36.60
N SER A 94 13.84 4.35 37.73
CA SER A 94 15.27 4.07 37.82
C SER A 94 15.46 2.56 38.02
N SER A 95 16.25 1.90 37.17
CA SER A 95 16.53 0.47 37.31
C SER A 95 18.02 0.17 37.22
N VAL A 96 18.46 -0.82 38.01
CA VAL A 96 19.80 -1.38 38.01
C VAL A 96 19.68 -2.87 37.78
N MET A 97 20.28 -3.35 36.69
CA MET A 97 20.36 -4.76 36.36
C MET A 97 21.79 -5.24 36.63
N TYR A 98 21.97 -6.14 37.60
CA TYR A 98 23.27 -6.63 38.03
C TYR A 98 23.39 -8.14 37.83
N SER A 99 24.52 -8.60 37.32
CA SER A 99 24.84 -10.01 37.14
C SER A 99 25.98 -10.44 38.06
N PRO A 100 25.69 -11.20 39.13
CA PRO A 100 26.72 -11.61 40.07
C PRO A 100 27.73 -12.62 39.47
N ASN A 101 27.32 -13.42 38.49
CA ASN A 101 28.19 -14.43 37.89
C ASN A 101 29.08 -13.90 36.76
N CYS A 102 28.68 -12.82 36.09
CA CYS A 102 29.45 -12.19 35.02
C CYS A 102 30.09 -10.85 35.43
N GLY A 103 29.79 -10.31 36.62
CA GLY A 103 30.32 -9.03 37.10
C GLY A 103 29.86 -7.82 36.28
N LEU A 104 28.73 -7.95 35.57
CA LEU A 104 28.19 -6.90 34.70
C LEU A 104 27.07 -6.14 35.41
N ALA A 105 27.05 -4.82 35.31
CA ALA A 105 25.96 -3.98 35.78
C ALA A 105 25.50 -3.03 34.66
N MET A 106 24.19 -2.89 34.49
CA MET A 106 23.57 -1.92 33.59
C MET A 106 22.62 -1.05 34.41
N THR A 107 22.68 0.26 34.23
CA THR A 107 21.82 1.22 34.92
C THR A 107 20.99 1.99 33.91
N SER A 108 19.75 2.30 34.28
CA SER A 108 18.82 3.11 33.50
C SER A 108 18.11 4.07 34.46
N ASP A 109 18.50 5.34 34.47
CA ASP A 109 18.01 6.31 35.45
C ASP A 109 16.69 6.98 35.02
N ASP A 110 16.44 7.15 33.71
CA ASP A 110 15.28 7.85 33.17
C ASP A 110 14.34 6.92 32.34
N GLY A 111 13.96 5.77 32.91
CA GLY A 111 12.99 4.88 32.26
C GLY A 111 11.58 5.48 32.25
N VAL A 112 11.16 6.11 31.16
CA VAL A 112 9.78 6.64 31.05
C VAL A 112 8.80 5.53 30.68
N GLY A 113 7.82 5.29 31.54
CA GLY A 113 6.75 4.31 31.35
C GLY A 113 5.39 4.96 31.11
N THR A 114 4.46 4.19 30.55
CA THR A 114 3.05 4.57 30.44
C THR A 114 2.18 3.54 31.16
N LYS A 115 1.24 4.01 31.98
CA LYS A 115 0.27 3.15 32.67
C LYS A 115 -0.61 2.39 31.65
N LEU A 116 -0.96 1.14 31.96
CA LEU A 116 -1.69 0.24 31.06
C LEU A 116 -3.10 0.78 30.73
N GLU A 117 -3.80 1.36 31.70
CA GLU A 117 -5.13 1.93 31.52
C GLU A 117 -5.11 3.14 30.58
N ARG A 118 -4.06 3.96 30.67
CA ARG A 118 -3.85 5.07 29.73
C ARG A 118 -3.51 4.55 28.33
N TYR A 119 -2.74 3.47 28.23
CA TYR A 119 -2.48 2.81 26.95
C TYR A 119 -3.78 2.33 26.29
N TYR A 120 -4.69 1.72 27.05
CA TYR A 120 -6.02 1.35 26.52
C TYR A 120 -6.85 2.58 26.13
N SER A 121 -6.88 3.65 26.93
CA SER A 121 -7.59 4.89 26.57
C SER A 121 -7.08 5.51 25.25
N LYS A 122 -5.76 5.51 25.04
CA LYS A 122 -5.15 5.90 23.75
C LYS A 122 -5.58 4.97 22.61
N ALA A 123 -5.64 3.66 22.85
CA ALA A 123 -6.07 2.69 21.87
C ALA A 123 -7.54 2.92 21.44
N VAL A 124 -8.43 3.23 22.40
CA VAL A 124 -9.81 3.64 22.11
C VAL A 124 -9.84 4.90 21.26
N SER A 125 -9.06 5.93 21.61
CA SER A 125 -8.99 7.18 20.85
C SER A 125 -8.50 6.97 19.41
N TYR A 126 -7.49 6.11 19.21
CA TYR A 126 -7.03 5.70 17.89
C TYR A 126 -8.13 4.96 17.10
N ALA A 127 -8.84 4.02 17.73
CA ALA A 127 -9.92 3.29 17.08
C ALA A 127 -11.06 4.24 16.65
N THR A 128 -11.41 5.23 17.46
CA THR A 128 -12.37 6.28 17.09
C THR A 128 -11.89 7.09 15.89
N MET A 129 -10.62 7.49 15.86
CA MET A 129 -10.03 8.17 14.69
C MET A 129 -10.11 7.27 13.44
N ALA A 130 -9.76 5.98 13.55
CA ALA A 130 -9.82 5.04 12.45
C ALA A 130 -11.24 4.85 11.90
N ILE A 131 -12.27 4.81 12.76
CA ILE A 131 -13.68 4.76 12.35
C ILE A 131 -14.05 6.01 11.54
N ILE A 132 -13.70 7.20 12.01
CA ILE A 132 -13.98 8.46 11.30
C ILE A 132 -13.31 8.47 9.93
N LEU A 133 -12.04 8.05 9.85
CA LEU A 133 -11.30 7.95 8.59
C LEU A 133 -11.93 6.95 7.62
N ALA A 134 -12.33 5.77 8.11
CA ALA A 134 -12.99 4.76 7.28
C ALA A 134 -14.32 5.28 6.71
N ILE A 135 -15.11 6.00 7.51
CA ILE A 135 -16.36 6.62 7.05
C ILE A 135 -16.09 7.66 5.95
N ILE A 136 -15.10 8.55 6.15
CA ILE A 136 -14.72 9.54 5.13
C ILE A 136 -14.26 8.85 3.84
N GLN A 137 -13.47 7.77 3.95
CA GLN A 137 -13.01 6.99 2.81
C GLN A 137 -14.15 6.29 2.07
N ILE A 138 -15.16 5.77 2.79
CA ILE A 138 -16.36 5.20 2.18
C ILE A 138 -17.08 6.26 1.34
N PHE A 139 -17.34 7.44 1.91
CA PHE A 139 -18.00 8.52 1.18
C PHE A 139 -17.18 9.02 -0.01
N ALA A 140 -15.86 9.12 0.14
CA ALA A 140 -14.98 9.50 -0.96
C ALA A 140 -15.04 8.48 -2.10
N LEU A 141 -15.03 7.18 -1.78
CA LEU A 141 -15.10 6.10 -2.77
C LEU A 141 -16.47 6.05 -3.46
N ILE A 142 -17.57 6.21 -2.71
CA ILE A 142 -18.93 6.32 -3.28
C ILE A 142 -18.98 7.50 -4.26
N HIS A 143 -18.49 8.67 -3.86
CA HIS A 143 -18.46 9.84 -4.73
C HIS A 143 -17.65 9.59 -6.02
N GLN A 144 -16.55 8.83 -5.95
CA GLN A 144 -15.78 8.43 -7.13
C GLN A 144 -16.57 7.48 -8.03
N MET A 145 -17.31 6.54 -7.46
CA MET A 145 -18.17 5.64 -8.24
C MET A 145 -19.28 6.41 -8.96
N GLU A 146 -19.90 7.38 -8.29
CA GLU A 146 -20.90 8.28 -8.89
C GLU A 146 -20.31 9.20 -9.96
N TYR A 147 -19.06 9.64 -9.80
CA TYR A 147 -18.35 10.44 -10.79
C TYR A 147 -18.05 9.67 -12.09
N THR A 148 -18.00 8.33 -12.03
CA THR A 148 -17.79 7.46 -13.18
C THR A 148 -18.99 6.55 -13.44
N PRO A 149 -20.16 7.09 -13.87
CA PRO A 149 -21.37 6.29 -14.05
C PRO A 149 -21.35 5.46 -15.34
N THR A 150 -20.62 5.91 -16.36
CA THR A 150 -20.56 5.26 -17.68
C THR A 150 -19.36 4.32 -17.80
N PRO A 151 -19.47 3.20 -18.55
CA PRO A 151 -18.37 2.26 -18.74
C PRO A 151 -17.18 2.89 -19.47
N SER A 152 -17.42 3.88 -20.34
CA SER A 152 -16.38 4.67 -21.01
C SER A 152 -15.53 5.45 -19.99
N SER A 153 -16.16 6.07 -18.99
CA SER A 153 -15.45 6.78 -17.92
C SER A 153 -14.65 5.83 -17.02
N VAL A 154 -15.25 4.72 -16.60
CA VAL A 154 -14.58 3.69 -15.78
C VAL A 154 -13.39 3.06 -16.50
N SER A 155 -13.45 2.94 -17.83
CA SER A 155 -12.33 2.43 -18.62
C SER A 155 -11.07 3.30 -18.50
N ASN A 156 -11.17 4.57 -18.07
CA ASN A 156 -10.02 5.47 -17.91
C ASN A 156 -9.39 5.39 -16.50
N VAL A 157 -10.06 4.73 -15.55
CA VAL A 157 -9.57 4.50 -14.18
C VAL A 157 -8.61 3.31 -14.14
N SER A 158 -7.52 3.42 -13.39
CA SER A 158 -6.52 2.37 -13.29
C SER A 158 -6.94 1.27 -12.32
N TYR A 159 -7.02 0.04 -12.81
CA TYR A 159 -7.27 -1.16 -12.00
C TYR A 159 -6.27 -1.26 -10.84
N TRP A 160 -4.98 -1.08 -11.13
CA TRP A 160 -3.92 -1.23 -10.14
C TRP A 160 -3.95 -0.17 -9.04
N THR A 161 -4.37 1.06 -9.33
CA THR A 161 -4.55 2.09 -8.30
C THR A 161 -5.62 1.67 -7.29
N ILE A 162 -6.79 1.24 -7.77
CA ILE A 162 -7.87 0.78 -6.88
C ILE A 162 -7.49 -0.52 -6.17
N ALA A 163 -6.77 -1.43 -6.84
CA ALA A 163 -6.31 -2.69 -6.24
C ALA A 163 -5.33 -2.44 -5.08
N MET A 164 -4.30 -1.62 -5.28
CA MET A 164 -3.35 -1.24 -4.23
C MET A 164 -4.05 -0.56 -3.07
N GLN A 165 -5.05 0.28 -3.39
CA GLN A 165 -5.86 0.92 -2.37
C GLN A 165 -6.66 -0.07 -1.53
N SER A 166 -7.40 -0.99 -2.17
CA SER A 166 -8.19 -2.02 -1.49
C SER A 166 -7.31 -3.01 -0.71
N MET A 167 -6.11 -3.32 -1.21
CA MET A 167 -5.16 -4.18 -0.49
C MET A 167 -4.70 -3.56 0.84
N MET A 168 -4.42 -2.25 0.84
CA MET A 168 -4.06 -1.52 2.06
C MET A 168 -5.22 -1.49 3.07
N ASP A 169 -6.45 -1.27 2.59
CA ASP A 169 -7.64 -1.24 3.45
C ASP A 169 -7.94 -2.63 4.02
N GLY A 170 -7.74 -3.69 3.23
CA GLY A 170 -7.83 -5.07 3.68
C GLY A 170 -6.81 -5.40 4.78
N TYR A 171 -5.57 -4.94 4.64
CA TYR A 171 -4.54 -5.13 5.67
C TYR A 171 -4.89 -4.39 6.98
N LEU A 172 -5.33 -3.13 6.88
CA LEU A 172 -5.78 -2.37 8.06
C LEU A 172 -7.00 -3.02 8.74
N CYS A 173 -7.95 -3.52 7.95
CA CYS A 173 -9.10 -4.27 8.47
C CYS A 173 -8.66 -5.52 9.25
N LEU A 174 -7.71 -6.30 8.72
CA LEU A 174 -7.17 -7.47 9.40
C LEU A 174 -6.41 -7.08 10.67
N LEU A 175 -5.65 -5.99 10.66
CA LEU A 175 -4.97 -5.48 11.86
C LEU A 175 -5.96 -5.05 12.95
N HIS A 176 -7.03 -4.33 12.61
CA HIS A 176 -8.05 -3.96 13.59
C HIS A 176 -8.80 -5.18 14.13
N LEU A 177 -9.13 -6.15 13.26
CA LEU A 177 -9.80 -7.38 13.67
C LEU A 177 -8.92 -8.23 14.60
N THR A 178 -7.64 -8.40 14.26
CA THR A 178 -6.69 -9.15 15.09
C THR A 178 -6.47 -8.46 16.43
N THR A 179 -6.35 -7.13 16.45
CA THR A 179 -6.24 -6.36 17.71
C THR A 179 -7.48 -6.52 18.58
N ALA A 180 -8.68 -6.50 17.99
CA ALA A 180 -9.92 -6.73 18.72
C ALA A 180 -9.95 -8.13 19.37
N VAL A 181 -9.53 -9.16 18.64
CA VAL A 181 -9.54 -10.56 19.12
C VAL A 181 -8.47 -10.80 20.19
N VAL A 182 -7.29 -10.20 20.07
CA VAL A 182 -6.17 -10.44 20.99
C VAL A 182 -6.33 -9.66 22.30
N ILE A 183 -6.96 -8.49 22.28
CA ILE A 183 -7.06 -7.60 23.45
C ILE A 183 -8.53 -7.38 23.82
N GLU A 184 -9.03 -8.19 24.76
CA GLU A 184 -10.43 -8.18 25.19
C GLU A 184 -10.91 -6.80 25.69
N THR A 185 -10.05 -6.06 26.39
CA THR A 185 -10.39 -4.75 26.97
C THR A 185 -10.75 -3.68 25.93
N VAL A 186 -10.25 -3.81 24.70
CA VAL A 186 -10.50 -2.86 23.59
C VAL A 186 -11.31 -3.48 22.45
N PHE A 187 -11.92 -4.64 22.69
CA PHE A 187 -12.67 -5.39 21.68
C PHE A 187 -13.72 -4.54 20.97
N MET A 188 -14.61 -3.86 21.71
CA MET A 188 -15.74 -3.10 21.15
C MET A 188 -15.33 -2.00 20.14
N PRO A 189 -14.42 -1.07 20.48
CA PRO A 189 -14.01 -0.02 19.54
C PRO A 189 -13.24 -0.56 18.33
N PHE A 190 -12.36 -1.55 18.51
CA PHE A 190 -11.61 -2.14 17.39
C PHE A 190 -12.48 -3.03 16.49
N ALA A 191 -13.45 -3.76 17.04
CA ALA A 191 -14.44 -4.51 16.25
C ALA A 191 -15.29 -3.56 15.39
N THR A 192 -15.65 -2.39 15.92
CA THR A 192 -16.37 -1.36 15.17
C THR A 192 -15.50 -0.76 14.06
N ALA A 193 -14.22 -0.46 14.34
CA ALA A 193 -13.26 -0.01 13.33
C ALA A 193 -13.05 -1.05 12.22
N ALA A 194 -12.95 -2.33 12.58
CA ALA A 194 -12.84 -3.44 11.64
C ALA A 194 -14.11 -3.57 10.78
N PHE A 195 -15.30 -3.39 11.36
CA PHE A 195 -16.57 -3.43 10.62
C PHE A 195 -16.63 -2.37 9.50
N PHE A 196 -16.33 -1.11 9.81
CA PHE A 196 -16.32 -0.05 8.79
C PHE A 196 -15.21 -0.26 7.75
N SER A 197 -14.02 -0.70 8.17
CA SER A 197 -12.92 -1.03 7.26
C SER A 197 -13.27 -2.21 6.34
N PHE A 198 -13.98 -3.22 6.87
CA PHE A 198 -14.50 -4.35 6.11
C PHE A 198 -15.52 -3.91 5.07
N ILE A 199 -16.44 -3.00 5.42
CA ILE A 199 -17.38 -2.41 4.45
C ILE A 199 -16.61 -1.67 3.35
N LEU A 200 -15.63 -0.85 3.72
CA LEU A 200 -14.82 -0.10 2.76
C LEU A 200 -14.15 -1.04 1.73
N VAL A 201 -13.47 -2.10 2.18
CA VAL A 201 -12.76 -3.02 1.28
C VAL A 201 -13.70 -3.97 0.54
N SER A 202 -14.58 -4.68 1.26
CA SER A 202 -15.35 -5.80 0.69
C SER A 202 -16.59 -5.35 -0.07
N VAL A 203 -17.28 -4.31 0.41
CA VAL A 203 -18.53 -3.85 -0.21
C VAL A 203 -18.24 -2.84 -1.31
N PHE A 204 -17.46 -1.80 -1.04
CA PHE A 204 -17.23 -0.74 -2.05
C PHE A 204 -15.97 -0.99 -2.88
N GLY A 205 -14.82 -1.25 -2.25
CA GLY A 205 -13.53 -1.44 -2.93
C GLY A 205 -13.54 -2.60 -3.93
N MET A 206 -13.88 -3.80 -3.47
CA MET A 206 -13.93 -5.00 -4.32
C MET A 206 -14.98 -4.90 -5.43
N ARG A 207 -16.16 -4.31 -5.16
CA ARG A 207 -17.18 -4.10 -6.20
C ARG A 207 -16.69 -3.15 -7.29
N TYR A 208 -16.05 -2.04 -6.93
CA TYR A 208 -15.50 -1.11 -7.90
C TYR A 208 -14.35 -1.74 -8.69
N LEU A 209 -13.48 -2.50 -8.02
CA LEU A 209 -12.39 -3.23 -8.67
C LEU A 209 -12.89 -4.25 -9.70
N LEU A 210 -13.92 -5.04 -9.36
CA LEU A 210 -14.54 -6.01 -10.26
C LEU A 210 -15.25 -5.33 -11.45
N LEU A 211 -15.91 -4.19 -11.23
CA LEU A 211 -16.51 -3.37 -12.28
C LEU A 211 -15.43 -2.92 -13.30
N ILE A 212 -14.32 -2.36 -12.80
CA ILE A 212 -13.19 -1.92 -13.62
C ILE A 212 -12.61 -3.12 -14.39
N TRP A 213 -12.36 -4.24 -13.71
CA TRP A 213 -11.80 -5.44 -14.33
C TRP A 213 -12.69 -5.97 -15.45
N ARG A 214 -14.01 -6.05 -15.22
CA ARG A 214 -14.97 -6.53 -16.22
C ARG A 214 -14.95 -5.67 -17.48
N ILE A 215 -14.87 -4.33 -17.32
CA ILE A 215 -14.83 -3.38 -18.44
C ILE A 215 -13.50 -3.45 -19.18
N GLN A 216 -12.39 -3.66 -18.47
CA GLN A 216 -11.03 -3.67 -19.05
C GLN A 216 -10.60 -5.05 -19.59
N ARG A 217 -11.33 -6.12 -19.26
CA ARG A 217 -11.03 -7.49 -19.74
C ARG A 217 -10.79 -7.58 -21.26
N PRO A 218 -11.60 -6.94 -22.14
CA PRO A 218 -11.37 -7.00 -23.58
C PRO A 218 -10.06 -6.37 -24.04
N GLU A 219 -9.48 -5.44 -23.27
CA GLU A 219 -8.20 -4.80 -23.60
C GLU A 219 -7.02 -5.76 -23.38
N SER A 220 -7.07 -6.56 -22.32
CA SER A 220 -6.03 -7.55 -22.01
C SER A 220 -5.99 -8.69 -23.03
N THR A 221 -7.15 -9.08 -23.56
CA THR A 221 -7.27 -10.19 -24.51
C THR A 221 -7.03 -9.77 -25.97
N ARG A 222 -6.74 -8.50 -26.28
CA ARG A 222 -6.30 -8.14 -27.64
C ARG A 222 -4.87 -8.66 -27.81
N PRO A 223 -4.64 -9.71 -28.62
CA PRO A 223 -3.28 -10.03 -28.99
C PRO A 223 -2.71 -8.81 -29.71
N SER A 224 -1.49 -8.42 -29.38
CA SER A 224 -0.69 -7.58 -30.28
C SER A 224 -0.51 -8.40 -31.55
N ASN A 225 -1.45 -8.28 -32.47
CA ASN A 225 -1.36 -8.87 -33.80
C ASN A 225 -0.42 -7.98 -34.62
N ASN A 226 0.84 -7.94 -34.20
CA ASN A 226 1.95 -7.39 -34.95
C ASN A 226 3.02 -8.46 -34.93
N ASN A 227 3.28 -9.00 -36.12
CA ASN A 227 4.18 -10.10 -36.46
C ASN A 227 3.53 -11.48 -36.39
N ASN A 228 2.86 -11.86 -37.47
CA ASN A 228 3.28 -13.04 -38.24
C ASN A 228 2.80 -12.91 -39.69
N ASN A 229 3.75 -12.63 -40.58
CA ASN A 229 3.69 -13.08 -41.96
C ASN A 229 3.83 -14.61 -41.92
N ASP A 230 2.73 -15.34 -41.74
CA ASP A 230 2.74 -16.79 -41.96
C ASP A 230 2.21 -17.08 -43.37
N ASN A 231 3.14 -17.54 -44.21
CA ASN A 231 2.92 -18.09 -45.54
C ASN A 231 1.79 -19.13 -45.54
N PRO A 232 0.84 -19.07 -46.49
CA PRO A 232 -0.14 -20.13 -46.65
C PRO A 232 0.49 -21.23 -47.49
N ASN A 233 1.14 -22.22 -46.86
CA ASN A 233 1.43 -23.51 -47.50
C ASN A 233 1.87 -24.55 -46.46
N THR A 234 0.91 -25.26 -45.86
CA THR A 234 1.12 -26.66 -45.51
C THR A 234 -0.19 -27.41 -45.58
N ASN A 235 -0.13 -28.54 -46.27
CA ASN A 235 -1.23 -29.31 -46.82
C ASN A 235 -2.19 -29.89 -45.78
N ARG A 236 -3.44 -30.02 -46.23
CA ARG A 236 -4.45 -30.94 -45.72
C ARG A 236 -3.87 -32.35 -45.63
N GLN A 237 -4.02 -33.01 -44.48
CA GLN A 237 -4.37 -34.42 -44.43
C GLN A 237 -5.45 -34.59 -43.37
N GLU A 238 -6.59 -35.07 -43.85
CA GLU A 238 -7.73 -35.57 -43.08
C GLU A 238 -7.28 -36.80 -42.29
N GLU A 239 -7.66 -36.88 -41.01
CA GLU A 239 -7.98 -38.18 -40.44
C GLU A 239 -9.06 -38.04 -39.36
N GLN A 240 -10.24 -38.45 -39.79
CA GLN A 240 -11.47 -38.68 -39.06
C GLN A 240 -11.26 -39.81 -38.06
N ASN A 241 -11.54 -39.60 -36.77
CA ASN A 241 -12.08 -40.63 -35.88
C ASN A 241 -12.61 -40.04 -34.56
N THR A 242 -13.94 -40.01 -34.46
CA THR A 242 -14.71 -39.85 -33.23
C THR A 242 -14.89 -41.22 -32.58
N ILE A 243 -14.36 -41.46 -31.36
CA ILE A 243 -14.88 -42.47 -30.42
C ILE A 243 -14.72 -41.96 -28.96
N LEU A 244 -15.77 -42.21 -28.17
CA LEU A 244 -16.05 -41.90 -26.76
C LEU A 244 -14.97 -42.32 -25.72
N PRO A 245 -15.04 -41.83 -24.46
CA PRO A 245 -13.96 -41.93 -23.49
C PRO A 245 -13.95 -43.30 -22.80
N LEU A 246 -12.79 -43.95 -22.74
CA LEU A 246 -12.58 -45.13 -21.91
C LEU A 246 -11.75 -44.76 -20.68
N ALA A 247 -12.42 -44.70 -19.53
CA ALA A 247 -11.83 -44.63 -18.21
C ALA A 247 -11.15 -45.96 -17.88
N ASN A 248 -9.81 -45.97 -17.88
CA ASN A 248 -8.99 -46.67 -16.88
C ASN A 248 -7.52 -46.54 -17.26
N ARG A 249 -6.84 -45.59 -16.62
CA ARG A 249 -5.38 -45.64 -16.45
C ARG A 249 -5.11 -45.79 -14.95
N PRO A 250 -4.32 -46.77 -14.50
CA PRO A 250 -3.97 -46.87 -13.10
C PRO A 250 -3.30 -45.57 -12.64
N GLN A 251 -3.83 -44.99 -11.57
CA GLN A 251 -3.24 -43.87 -10.85
C GLN A 251 -1.87 -44.30 -10.30
N THR A 252 -0.79 -43.95 -10.99
CA THR A 252 0.47 -43.70 -10.30
C THR A 252 0.27 -42.44 -9.47
N THR A 253 0.22 -42.62 -8.15
CA THR A 253 0.26 -41.55 -7.15
C THR A 253 1.39 -40.58 -7.52
N PRO A 254 1.12 -39.28 -7.73
CA PRO A 254 2.20 -38.34 -8.01
C PRO A 254 3.08 -38.25 -6.77
N GLN A 255 4.30 -38.81 -6.84
CA GLN A 255 5.33 -38.49 -5.88
C GLN A 255 5.69 -37.01 -6.04
N PRO A 256 5.78 -36.22 -4.95
CA PRO A 256 6.12 -34.82 -5.03
C PRO A 256 7.60 -34.70 -5.48
N VAL A 257 7.82 -34.46 -6.76
CA VAL A 257 9.13 -34.04 -7.26
C VAL A 257 9.33 -32.61 -6.75
N SER A 258 10.09 -32.47 -5.67
CA SER A 258 10.52 -31.18 -5.13
C SER A 258 11.48 -30.53 -6.14
N ASP A 259 10.93 -29.72 -7.03
CA ASP A 259 11.68 -28.92 -7.98
C ASP A 259 12.77 -28.11 -7.22
N PRO A 260 14.07 -28.23 -7.56
CA PRO A 260 15.16 -27.56 -6.83
C PRO A 260 15.03 -26.02 -6.83
N ARG A 261 14.21 -25.48 -7.75
CA ARG A 261 13.84 -24.05 -7.81
C ARG A 261 13.00 -23.63 -6.62
N HIS A 262 12.07 -24.47 -6.15
CA HIS A 262 11.26 -24.17 -4.97
C HIS A 262 12.11 -24.25 -3.70
N ALA A 263 13.01 -25.23 -3.60
CA ALA A 263 13.94 -25.33 -2.47
C ALA A 263 14.89 -24.13 -2.38
N LEU A 264 15.42 -23.65 -3.52
CA LEU A 264 16.25 -22.44 -3.58
C LEU A 264 15.45 -21.19 -3.19
N LEU A 265 14.19 -21.08 -3.64
CA LEU A 265 13.32 -19.96 -3.30
C LEU A 265 12.98 -19.96 -1.80
N LEU A 266 12.65 -21.12 -1.22
CA LEU A 266 12.39 -21.27 0.22
C LEU A 266 13.64 -21.00 1.07
N PHE A 267 14.81 -21.46 0.63
CA PHE A 267 16.08 -21.17 1.30
C PHE A 267 16.43 -19.68 1.23
N GLY A 268 16.23 -19.04 0.08
CA GLY A 268 16.36 -17.59 -0.08
C GLY A 268 15.39 -16.81 0.79
N LEU A 269 14.12 -17.25 0.88
CA LEU A 269 13.11 -16.66 1.75
C LEU A 269 13.50 -16.81 3.23
N PHE A 270 14.05 -17.96 3.62
CA PHE A 270 14.52 -18.22 4.98
C PHE A 270 15.70 -17.33 5.36
N LEU A 271 16.69 -17.20 4.48
CA LEU A 271 17.82 -16.30 4.69
C LEU A 271 17.39 -14.83 4.73
N PHE A 272 16.47 -14.43 3.86
CA PHE A 272 15.87 -13.10 3.90
C PHE A 272 15.15 -12.85 5.22
N TYR A 273 14.33 -13.81 5.68
CA TYR A 273 13.62 -13.72 6.96
C TYR A 273 14.59 -13.62 8.15
N GLN A 274 15.64 -14.46 8.20
CA GLN A 274 16.64 -14.39 9.27
C GLN A 274 17.42 -13.08 9.25
N THR A 275 17.82 -12.61 8.07
CA THR A 275 18.56 -11.35 7.94
C THR A 275 17.68 -10.15 8.32
N ALA A 276 16.40 -10.18 7.93
CA ALA A 276 15.42 -9.15 8.26
C ALA A 276 15.06 -9.11 9.75
N THR A 277 15.03 -10.27 10.43
CA THR A 277 14.68 -10.35 11.86
C THR A 277 15.85 -10.10 12.80
N ARG A 278 17.09 -10.31 12.35
CA ARG A 278 18.30 -10.13 13.17
C ARG A 278 18.85 -8.70 13.15
N SER A 279 18.61 -7.93 12.08
CA SER A 279 19.15 -6.58 11.94
C SER A 279 18.04 -5.54 11.92
N ALA A 280 18.01 -4.68 12.94
CA ALA A 280 17.08 -3.55 13.02
C ALA A 280 17.24 -2.59 11.81
N PHE A 281 18.47 -2.43 11.30
CA PHE A 281 18.74 -1.61 10.11
C PHE A 281 18.07 -2.17 8.85
N VAL A 282 18.20 -3.49 8.63
CA VAL A 282 17.57 -4.17 7.48
C VAL A 282 16.05 -4.11 7.61
N GLN A 283 15.51 -4.29 8.81
CA GLN A 283 14.08 -4.16 9.07
C GLN A 283 13.56 -2.76 8.71
N SER A 284 14.27 -1.68 9.11
CA SER A 284 13.88 -0.31 8.75
C SER A 284 13.91 -0.06 7.24
N ILE A 285 14.90 -0.60 6.51
CA ILE A 285 14.96 -0.49 5.04
C ILE A 285 13.79 -1.23 4.40
N ILE A 286 13.48 -2.45 4.85
CA ILE A 286 12.38 -3.26 4.28
C ILE A 286 11.04 -2.58 4.54
N ILE A 287 10.77 -2.15 5.77
CA ILE A 287 9.52 -1.46 6.12
C ILE A 287 9.40 -0.14 5.33
N GLY A 288 10.50 0.61 5.20
CA GLY A 288 10.53 1.85 4.42
C GLY A 288 10.24 1.61 2.95
N THR A 289 10.96 0.69 2.30
CA THR A 289 10.77 0.37 0.87
C THR A 289 9.38 -0.20 0.57
N LEU A 290 8.89 -1.09 1.42
CA LEU A 290 7.52 -1.63 1.31
C LEU A 290 6.49 -0.50 1.52
N GLY A 291 6.69 0.36 2.51
CA GLY A 291 5.88 1.56 2.74
C GLY A 291 5.81 2.46 1.50
N PHE A 292 6.95 2.82 0.90
CA PHE A 292 6.98 3.59 -0.34
C PHE A 292 6.25 2.90 -1.50
N GLY A 293 6.40 1.58 -1.64
CA GLY A 293 5.69 0.78 -2.64
C GLY A 293 4.17 0.78 -2.45
N PHE A 294 3.69 0.62 -1.23
CA PHE A 294 2.24 0.66 -0.95
C PHE A 294 1.65 2.08 -1.12
N TYR A 295 2.40 3.12 -0.76
CA TYR A 295 2.00 4.53 -0.93
C TYR A 295 2.23 5.08 -2.34
N SER A 296 2.68 4.27 -3.29
CA SER A 296 2.78 4.63 -4.71
C SER A 296 1.48 4.36 -5.49
N TYR A 297 0.33 4.29 -4.79
CA TYR A 297 -0.94 3.87 -5.37
C TYR A 297 -1.48 4.83 -6.45
N TRP A 298 -1.02 6.08 -6.55
CA TRP A 298 -1.39 6.98 -7.65
C TRP A 298 -0.56 6.80 -8.93
N ILE A 299 0.64 6.20 -8.83
CA ILE A 299 1.52 6.00 -10.00
C ILE A 299 0.84 5.21 -11.13
N PRO A 300 0.15 4.07 -10.86
CA PRO A 300 -0.55 3.36 -11.93
C PRO A 300 -1.62 4.18 -12.64
N GLN A 301 -2.23 5.17 -11.97
CA GLN A 301 -3.18 6.09 -12.60
C GLN A 301 -2.45 7.09 -13.49
N ILE A 302 -1.34 7.67 -13.04
CA ILE A 302 -0.50 8.58 -13.82
C ILE A 302 -0.09 7.91 -15.14
N VAL A 303 0.34 6.65 -15.06
CA VAL A 303 0.72 5.83 -16.23
C VAL A 303 -0.48 5.59 -17.15
N ARG A 304 -1.64 5.20 -16.61
CA ARG A 304 -2.84 4.99 -17.43
C ARG A 304 -3.29 6.26 -18.14
N ASN A 305 -3.17 7.42 -17.49
CA ASN A 305 -3.49 8.72 -18.07
C ASN A 305 -2.62 9.00 -19.31
N ILE A 306 -1.32 8.72 -19.23
CA ILE A 306 -0.37 8.90 -20.35
C ILE A 306 -0.77 8.00 -21.53
N ILE A 307 -0.97 6.70 -21.25
CA ILE A 307 -1.27 5.69 -22.27
C ILE A 307 -2.56 6.06 -23.01
N ARG A 308 -3.63 6.35 -22.27
CA ARG A 308 -4.95 6.62 -22.86
C ARG A 308 -5.13 8.05 -23.36
N GLY A 309 -4.32 9.00 -22.91
CA GLY A 309 -4.50 10.40 -23.26
C GLY A 309 -5.75 11.04 -22.65
N CYS A 310 -6.30 10.49 -21.57
CA CYS A 310 -7.51 11.01 -20.92
C CYS A 310 -7.20 12.10 -19.89
N ARG A 311 -8.11 13.07 -19.77
CA ARG A 311 -8.10 14.10 -18.72
C ARG A 311 -9.19 13.80 -17.70
N ARG A 312 -8.95 14.09 -16.42
CA ARG A 312 -9.92 13.96 -15.31
C ARG A 312 -10.61 12.58 -15.17
N PRO A 313 -9.87 11.46 -15.15
CA PRO A 313 -10.48 10.15 -14.90
C PRO A 313 -10.92 9.93 -13.46
N LEU A 314 -10.37 10.71 -12.51
CA LEU A 314 -10.71 10.67 -11.10
C LEU A 314 -11.25 12.03 -10.64
N SER A 315 -12.20 12.02 -9.72
CA SER A 315 -12.69 13.25 -9.08
C SER A 315 -11.57 13.87 -8.24
N ARG A 316 -11.35 15.18 -8.38
CA ARG A 316 -10.34 15.92 -7.61
C ARG A 316 -10.59 15.84 -6.09
N ARG A 317 -11.87 15.83 -5.69
CA ARG A 317 -12.28 15.68 -4.28
C ARG A 317 -11.89 14.31 -3.74
N TYR A 318 -12.06 13.27 -4.55
CA TYR A 318 -11.63 11.92 -4.22
C TYR A 318 -10.11 11.82 -4.09
N VAL A 319 -9.34 12.35 -5.03
CA VAL A 319 -7.87 12.31 -4.98
C VAL A 319 -7.33 12.99 -3.72
N ILE A 320 -7.82 14.18 -3.39
CA ILE A 320 -7.41 14.91 -2.17
C ILE A 320 -7.87 14.17 -0.91
N GLY A 321 -9.15 13.81 -0.83
CA GLY A 321 -9.74 13.15 0.34
C GLY A 321 -9.07 11.80 0.66
N MET A 322 -8.83 10.97 -0.36
CA MET A 322 -8.14 9.69 -0.19
C MET A 322 -6.68 9.88 0.21
N SER A 323 -5.97 10.85 -0.37
CA SER A 323 -4.57 11.07 -0.03
C SER A 323 -4.40 11.53 1.43
N ILE A 324 -5.23 12.46 1.88
CA ILE A 324 -5.19 12.99 3.26
C ILE A 324 -5.57 11.90 4.27
N THR A 325 -6.70 11.23 4.07
CA THR A 325 -7.18 10.21 5.02
C THR A 325 -6.23 9.03 5.14
N ARG A 326 -5.56 8.64 4.05
CA ARG A 326 -4.59 7.54 4.05
C ARG A 326 -3.27 7.92 4.70
N LEU A 327 -2.84 9.19 4.59
CA LEU A 327 -1.66 9.68 5.30
C LEU A 327 -1.89 9.82 6.82
N ALA A 328 -3.14 9.97 7.27
CA ALA A 328 -3.46 10.20 8.68
C ALA A 328 -2.93 9.11 9.62
N ILE A 329 -3.04 7.82 9.25
CA ILE A 329 -2.58 6.70 10.09
C ILE A 329 -1.03 6.68 10.21
N PRO A 330 -0.25 6.73 9.12
CA PRO A 330 1.21 6.88 9.21
C PRO A 330 1.65 8.12 9.98
N LEU A 331 0.99 9.28 9.79
CA LEU A 331 1.32 10.48 10.54
C LEU A 331 1.05 10.32 12.04
N TYR A 332 -0.03 9.63 12.42
CA TYR A 332 -0.30 9.33 13.83
C TYR A 332 0.79 8.46 14.46
N PHE A 333 1.24 7.40 13.78
CA PHE A 333 2.25 6.49 14.33
C PHE A 333 3.69 7.03 14.24
N TYR A 334 4.07 7.74 13.17
CA TYR A 334 5.46 8.15 12.96
C TYR A 334 5.71 9.65 13.15
N GLY A 335 4.66 10.47 13.22
CA GLY A 335 4.75 11.92 13.41
C GLY A 335 4.34 12.42 14.79
N CYS A 336 3.46 11.69 15.50
CA CYS A 336 3.04 12.08 16.84
C CYS A 336 4.00 11.52 17.91
N PRO A 337 4.55 12.35 18.81
CA PRO A 337 5.40 11.88 19.91
C PRO A 337 4.62 11.08 20.96
N ASP A 338 3.31 11.30 21.09
CA ASP A 338 2.42 10.58 22.03
C ASP A 338 1.54 9.57 21.30
N ASN A 339 2.14 8.72 20.47
CA ASN A 339 1.45 7.67 19.73
C ASN A 339 1.10 6.45 20.61
N LEU A 340 0.33 5.51 20.05
CA LEU A 340 -0.06 4.28 20.73
C LEU A 340 1.13 3.34 20.99
N ILE A 341 2.09 3.25 20.05
CA ILE A 341 3.21 2.29 20.09
C ILE A 341 4.43 2.83 20.87
N ALA A 342 4.37 4.09 21.35
CA ALA A 342 5.50 4.82 21.92
C ALA A 342 6.73 4.87 20.99
N HIS A 343 6.50 4.91 19.67
CA HIS A 343 7.57 5.05 18.69
C HIS A 343 8.03 6.50 18.60
N GLU A 344 9.34 6.73 18.60
CA GLU A 344 9.89 8.07 18.46
C GLU A 344 9.55 8.69 17.09
N PRO A 345 9.25 10.00 17.02
CA PRO A 345 8.97 10.66 15.76
C PRO A 345 10.12 10.52 14.77
N SER A 346 9.83 9.93 13.60
CA SER A 346 10.85 9.66 12.58
C SER A 346 10.75 10.70 11.45
N PRO A 347 11.85 11.36 11.05
CA PRO A 347 11.82 12.39 10.00
C PRO A 347 11.42 11.86 8.62
N TRP A 348 11.58 10.55 8.37
CA TRP A 348 11.21 9.90 7.11
C TRP A 348 9.73 10.04 6.76
N ILE A 349 8.84 10.25 7.74
CA ILE A 349 7.41 10.45 7.49
C ILE A 349 7.16 11.65 6.56
N TRP A 350 7.96 12.72 6.69
CA TRP A 350 7.83 13.90 5.84
C TRP A 350 8.23 13.63 4.39
N ALA A 351 9.18 12.72 4.16
CA ALA A 351 9.52 12.25 2.82
C ALA A 351 8.35 11.48 2.18
N LEU A 352 7.64 10.66 2.95
CA LEU A 352 6.43 9.97 2.49
C LEU A 352 5.31 10.96 2.14
N VAL A 353 5.08 11.96 2.99
CA VAL A 353 4.10 13.03 2.76
C VAL A 353 4.43 13.80 1.48
N ALA A 354 5.69 14.21 1.32
CA ALA A 354 6.17 14.88 0.11
C ALA A 354 6.02 13.98 -1.13
N PHE A 355 6.29 12.68 -1.01
CA PHE A 355 6.15 11.73 -2.10
C PHE A 355 4.69 11.56 -2.57
N VAL A 356 3.73 11.43 -1.65
CA VAL A 356 2.30 11.37 -1.99
C VAL A 356 1.83 12.71 -2.55
N ALA A 357 2.27 13.83 -1.97
CA ALA A 357 1.94 15.17 -2.47
C ALA A 357 2.46 15.39 -3.90
N LEU A 358 3.66 14.90 -4.21
CA LEU A 358 4.23 14.94 -5.56
C LEU A 358 3.39 14.12 -6.55
N GLN A 359 2.95 12.91 -6.18
CA GLN A 359 2.08 12.10 -7.03
C GLN A 359 0.75 12.81 -7.33
N VAL A 360 0.14 13.40 -6.29
CA VAL A 360 -1.11 14.17 -6.43
C VAL A 360 -0.90 15.40 -7.31
N LEU A 361 0.20 16.13 -7.12
CA LEU A 361 0.57 17.28 -7.94
C LEU A 361 0.68 16.89 -9.42
N ILE A 362 1.35 15.77 -9.73
CA ILE A 362 1.47 15.26 -11.10
C ILE A 362 0.10 14.95 -11.70
N LEU A 363 -0.81 14.31 -10.96
CA LEU A 363 -2.18 14.07 -11.43
C LEU A 363 -2.92 15.39 -11.75
N PHE A 364 -2.78 16.41 -10.91
CA PHE A 364 -3.37 17.73 -11.16
C PHE A 364 -2.75 18.43 -12.37
N LEU A 365 -1.43 18.31 -12.58
CA LEU A 365 -0.76 18.85 -13.75
C LEU A 365 -1.22 18.13 -15.03
N GLN A 366 -1.41 16.81 -15.00
CA GLN A 366 -1.97 16.05 -16.12
C GLN A 366 -3.39 16.52 -16.50
N ASP A 367 -4.19 16.96 -15.52
CA ASP A 367 -5.53 17.51 -15.76
C ASP A 367 -5.52 18.89 -16.43
N ILE A 368 -4.50 19.72 -16.17
CA ILE A 368 -4.40 21.11 -16.66
C ILE A 368 -3.64 21.17 -17.99
N LEU A 369 -2.41 20.67 -18.00
CA LEU A 369 -1.48 20.73 -19.14
C LEU A 369 -1.73 19.62 -20.15
N GLY A 370 -2.46 18.58 -19.74
CA GLY A 370 -2.75 17.39 -20.53
C GLY A 370 -1.88 16.20 -20.12
N PRO A 371 -2.36 14.96 -20.32
CA PRO A 371 -1.75 13.77 -19.73
C PRO A 371 -0.34 13.42 -20.23
N ARG A 372 0.07 13.99 -21.37
CA ARG A 372 1.33 13.70 -22.07
C ARG A 372 2.36 14.84 -21.96
N PHE A 373 2.11 15.85 -21.13
CA PHE A 373 2.90 17.09 -21.11
C PHE A 373 4.40 16.92 -20.80
N PHE A 374 4.78 15.85 -20.08
CA PHE A 374 6.15 15.61 -19.62
C PHE A 374 6.83 14.40 -20.30
N VAL A 375 6.16 13.73 -21.24
CA VAL A 375 6.67 12.50 -21.86
C VAL A 375 7.00 12.76 -23.33
N PRO A 376 8.26 12.54 -23.77
CA PRO A 376 8.64 12.64 -25.18
C PRO A 376 7.90 11.63 -26.05
N GLU A 377 7.56 12.01 -27.29
CA GLU A 377 6.79 11.20 -28.25
C GLU A 377 7.31 9.77 -28.44
N LYS A 378 8.62 9.56 -28.26
CA LYS A 378 9.29 8.24 -28.39
C LYS A 378 8.78 7.19 -27.40
N TYR A 379 8.28 7.59 -26.23
CA TYR A 379 7.82 6.68 -25.18
C TYR A 379 6.29 6.52 -25.16
N LEU A 380 5.57 7.18 -26.06
CA LEU A 380 4.12 7.07 -26.16
C LEU A 380 3.73 5.85 -27.00
N PRO A 381 2.61 5.18 -26.67
CA PRO A 381 2.05 4.18 -27.56
C PRO A 381 1.70 4.84 -28.90
N GLN A 382 2.01 4.18 -30.01
CA GLN A 382 1.65 4.66 -31.34
C GLN A 382 0.12 4.77 -31.43
N THR A 383 -0.39 6.00 -31.43
CA THR A 383 -1.82 6.25 -31.66
C THR A 383 -2.10 6.09 -33.15
N TYR A 384 -3.14 5.32 -33.49
CA TYR A 384 -3.56 5.15 -34.88
C TYR A 384 -3.81 6.52 -35.50
N ASN A 385 -3.15 6.80 -36.62
CA ASN A 385 -3.34 8.05 -37.33
C ASN A 385 -4.64 7.96 -38.13
N TYR A 386 -5.71 8.58 -37.62
CA TYR A 386 -7.01 8.66 -38.29
C TYR A 386 -6.97 9.50 -39.58
N HIS A 387 -5.88 10.23 -39.83
CA HIS A 387 -5.66 11.02 -41.05
C HIS A 387 -4.38 10.57 -41.77
N PRO A 388 -4.31 9.29 -42.21
CA PRO A 388 -3.18 8.81 -42.98
C PRO A 388 -3.15 9.52 -44.33
N ILE A 389 -1.94 9.74 -44.86
CA ILE A 389 -1.80 10.23 -46.23
C ILE A 389 -2.14 9.06 -47.14
N LEU A 390 -3.28 9.14 -47.82
CA LEU A 390 -3.63 8.16 -48.85
C LEU A 390 -2.72 8.40 -50.07
N PRO A 391 -2.14 7.35 -50.67
CA PRO A 391 -1.45 7.51 -51.94
C PRO A 391 -2.41 8.16 -52.94
N ALA A 392 -1.92 9.12 -53.73
CA ALA A 392 -2.67 9.54 -54.90
C ALA A 392 -2.86 8.29 -55.76
N GLU A 393 -4.09 7.99 -56.16
CA GLU A 393 -4.31 6.93 -57.14
C GLU A 393 -3.57 7.38 -58.41
N ASP A 394 -2.48 6.68 -58.74
CA ASP A 394 -1.68 6.99 -59.91
C ASP A 394 -2.59 6.93 -61.14
N GLU A 395 -2.77 8.08 -61.79
CA GLU A 395 -3.52 8.20 -63.05
C GLU A 395 -2.91 7.34 -64.18
N GLU A 396 -1.72 6.76 -63.97
CA GLU A 396 -1.05 5.87 -64.92
C GLU A 396 -1.67 4.47 -65.02
N ASN A 397 -2.44 4.01 -64.02
CA ASN A 397 -3.21 2.76 -64.15
C ASN A 397 -4.54 2.94 -64.91
N LEU A 398 -4.85 4.15 -65.38
CA LEU A 398 -6.07 4.44 -66.16
C LEU A 398 -5.90 4.25 -67.67
N GLN A 399 -4.69 3.98 -68.18
CA GLN A 399 -4.45 3.91 -69.63
C GLN A 399 -4.29 2.50 -70.22
N GLU A 400 -4.16 1.43 -69.42
CA GLU A 400 -4.00 0.08 -70.00
C GLU A 400 -5.28 -0.77 -70.10
N ASN A 401 -6.40 -0.33 -69.55
CA ASN A 401 -7.68 -1.03 -69.78
C ASN A 401 -8.76 -0.05 -70.23
N GLY A 402 -9.03 -0.06 -71.54
CA GLY A 402 -10.12 0.65 -72.22
C GLY A 402 -11.52 0.18 -71.81
N GLY A 403 -11.83 0.23 -70.53
CA GLY A 403 -13.12 -0.11 -69.97
C GLY A 403 -13.24 0.46 -68.57
N LYS A 404 -13.91 1.62 -68.45
CA LYS A 404 -14.48 2.22 -67.23
C LYS A 404 -13.97 1.57 -65.92
N SER A 405 -12.74 1.87 -65.53
CA SER A 405 -12.33 1.64 -64.14
C SER A 405 -13.19 2.56 -63.30
N SER A 406 -14.18 2.00 -62.63
CA SER A 406 -14.96 2.75 -61.66
C SER A 406 -13.98 3.36 -60.67
N ARG A 407 -13.85 4.70 -60.71
CA ARG A 407 -13.73 5.51 -59.50
C ARG A 407 -14.69 4.82 -58.52
N HIS A 408 -14.19 4.00 -57.60
CA HIS A 408 -15.03 3.58 -56.49
C HIS A 408 -14.98 4.78 -55.58
N PRO A 409 -15.98 5.67 -55.61
CA PRO A 409 -15.99 6.77 -54.67
C PRO A 409 -16.08 6.07 -53.32
N ARG A 410 -15.13 6.34 -52.44
CA ARG A 410 -15.24 5.82 -51.07
C ARG A 410 -16.34 6.65 -50.41
N ASP A 411 -17.57 6.19 -50.56
CA ASP A 411 -18.74 6.86 -49.99
C ASP A 411 -18.70 6.74 -48.48
N CYS A 412 -19.01 7.84 -47.80
CA CYS A 412 -19.18 7.83 -46.36
C CYS A 412 -20.47 7.08 -46.02
N ALA A 413 -20.38 5.96 -45.29
CA ALA A 413 -21.55 5.15 -44.93
C ALA A 413 -22.53 5.85 -43.95
N ILE A 414 -22.22 7.06 -43.46
CA ILE A 414 -23.09 7.83 -42.57
C ILE A 414 -23.99 8.77 -43.36
N CYS A 415 -23.42 9.58 -44.26
CA CYS A 415 -24.18 10.55 -45.06
C CYS A 415 -24.46 10.05 -46.49
N MET A 416 -23.90 8.91 -46.88
CA MET A 416 -24.02 8.32 -48.22
C MET A 416 -23.54 9.24 -49.36
N LEU A 417 -22.59 10.14 -49.05
CA LEU A 417 -21.98 11.05 -50.02
C LEU A 417 -20.51 10.65 -50.27
N PRO A 418 -19.97 10.93 -51.48
CA PRO A 418 -18.57 10.64 -51.80
C PRO A 418 -17.64 11.43 -50.89
N VAL A 419 -16.55 10.80 -50.46
CA VAL A 419 -15.50 11.47 -49.70
C VAL A 419 -14.37 11.85 -50.65
N ASP A 420 -14.13 13.16 -50.74
CA ASP A 420 -13.03 13.69 -51.55
C ASP A 420 -11.69 13.39 -50.89
N THR A 421 -10.95 12.45 -51.47
CA THR A 421 -9.58 12.10 -51.08
C THR A 421 -8.53 12.81 -51.94
N SER A 422 -8.97 13.67 -52.88
CA SER A 422 -8.11 14.31 -53.86
C SER A 422 -7.20 15.37 -53.22
N PRO A 423 -5.89 15.34 -53.48
CA PRO A 423 -4.96 16.40 -53.09
C PRO A 423 -5.14 17.63 -54.00
N GLY A 424 -6.30 18.28 -53.95
CA GLY A 424 -6.69 19.36 -54.86
C GLY A 424 -6.18 20.76 -54.48
N GLY A 425 -4.99 20.90 -53.90
CA GLY A 425 -4.49 22.21 -53.46
C GLY A 425 -2.96 22.35 -53.50
N PRO A 426 -2.42 23.59 -53.56
CA PRO A 426 -0.98 23.83 -53.60
C PRO A 426 -0.27 23.17 -52.41
N PRO A 427 1.02 22.77 -52.55
CA PRO A 427 1.72 21.87 -51.62
C PRO A 427 1.79 22.33 -50.15
N GLY A 428 1.52 23.62 -49.86
CA GLY A 428 1.39 24.15 -48.50
C GLY A 428 0.02 23.99 -47.84
N LEU A 429 -1.03 23.64 -48.61
CA LEU A 429 -2.42 23.51 -48.14
C LEU A 429 -2.88 22.05 -47.94
N HIS A 430 -2.01 21.08 -48.25
CA HIS A 430 -2.27 19.64 -48.08
C HIS A 430 -2.64 19.25 -46.64
N VAL A 431 -2.26 20.05 -45.65
CA VAL A 431 -2.62 19.82 -44.24
C VAL A 431 -4.12 20.08 -43.99
N LEU A 432 -4.77 20.97 -44.75
CA LEU A 432 -6.19 21.29 -44.57
C LEU A 432 -7.12 20.24 -45.22
N GLY A 433 -6.72 19.67 -46.36
CA GLY A 433 -7.47 18.56 -46.99
C GLY A 433 -7.50 17.29 -46.13
N ARG A 434 -6.46 17.06 -45.30
CA ARG A 434 -6.38 15.93 -44.37
C ARG A 434 -7.43 15.99 -43.26
N ALA A 435 -7.93 17.17 -42.92
CA ALA A 435 -8.95 17.32 -41.89
C ALA A 435 -10.36 16.91 -42.36
N GLN A 436 -10.58 16.69 -43.67
CA GLN A 436 -11.92 16.46 -44.22
C GLN A 436 -12.39 14.99 -44.18
N TYR A 437 -11.45 14.05 -44.05
CA TYR A 437 -11.76 12.62 -43.95
C TYR A 437 -11.04 11.96 -42.78
N MET A 438 -11.67 10.95 -42.18
CA MET A 438 -11.10 10.06 -41.18
C MET A 438 -11.11 8.62 -41.68
N LEU A 439 -9.98 7.93 -41.54
CA LEU A 439 -9.87 6.50 -41.74
C LEU A 439 -9.94 5.80 -40.38
N THR A 440 -10.78 4.78 -40.27
CA THR A 440 -10.89 3.96 -39.05
C THR A 440 -9.86 2.82 -39.07
N PRO A 441 -9.52 2.21 -37.92
CA PRO A 441 -8.61 1.06 -37.88
C PRO A 441 -9.06 -0.14 -38.73
N CYS A 442 -10.37 -0.27 -39.00
CA CYS A 442 -10.93 -1.26 -39.92
C CYS A 442 -10.89 -0.82 -41.40
N GLN A 443 -10.14 0.24 -41.72
CA GLN A 443 -9.91 0.79 -43.07
C GLN A 443 -11.17 1.31 -43.78
N HIS A 444 -12.23 1.64 -43.03
CA HIS A 444 -13.38 2.37 -43.55
C HIS A 444 -13.17 3.88 -43.45
N LEU A 445 -13.56 4.58 -44.50
CA LEU A 445 -13.33 6.01 -44.70
C LEU A 445 -14.64 6.79 -44.50
N PHE A 446 -14.60 7.88 -43.75
CA PHE A 446 -15.77 8.70 -43.41
C PHE A 446 -15.40 10.18 -43.51
N HIS A 447 -16.39 11.06 -43.70
CA HIS A 447 -16.19 12.49 -43.43
C HIS A 447 -15.95 12.70 -41.94
N THR A 448 -14.98 13.56 -41.61
CA THR A 448 -14.65 13.91 -40.21
C THR A 448 -15.89 14.37 -39.45
N ASP A 449 -16.67 15.29 -40.05
CA ASP A 449 -17.89 15.84 -39.44
C ASP A 449 -18.95 14.77 -39.15
N CYS A 450 -19.10 13.79 -40.05
CA CYS A 450 -20.09 12.72 -39.88
C CYS A 450 -19.70 11.79 -38.73
N LEU A 451 -18.42 11.39 -38.67
CA LEU A 451 -17.93 10.51 -37.62
C LEU A 451 -17.90 11.20 -36.26
N GLU A 452 -17.52 12.47 -36.19
CA GLU A 452 -17.52 13.25 -34.95
C GLU A 452 -18.94 13.45 -34.41
N ARG A 453 -19.92 13.81 -35.26
CA ARG A 453 -21.32 13.95 -34.83
C ARG A 453 -21.89 12.63 -34.30
N VAL A 454 -21.64 11.52 -34.99
CA VAL A 454 -22.10 10.20 -34.53
C VAL A 454 -21.40 9.80 -33.23
N SER A 455 -20.10 10.07 -33.10
CA SER A 455 -19.35 9.78 -31.87
C SER A 455 -19.85 10.59 -30.68
N ILE A 456 -20.23 11.86 -30.89
CA ILE A 456 -20.83 12.72 -29.87
C ILE A 456 -22.23 12.22 -29.49
N ILE A 457 -23.05 11.80 -30.46
CA ILE A 457 -24.41 11.27 -30.21
C ILE A 457 -24.36 9.95 -29.43
N ILE A 458 -23.44 9.05 -29.76
CA ILE A 458 -23.21 7.79 -29.02
C ILE A 458 -22.69 8.03 -27.59
N LEU A 459 -22.09 9.19 -27.31
CA LEU A 459 -21.68 9.56 -25.94
C LEU A 459 -22.82 10.15 -25.11
N ILE A 460 -23.93 10.57 -25.74
CA ILE A 460 -25.09 11.20 -25.10
C ILE A 460 -26.22 10.19 -24.83
N TYR A 461 -26.26 9.08 -25.57
CA TYR A 461 -27.16 7.93 -25.35
C TYR A 461 -26.41 6.77 -24.71
#